data_AF-A0A1X0T048-F1
#
_entry.id   AF-A0A1X0T048-F1
#
_cell.length_a   1.000
_cell.length_b   1.000
_cell.length_c   1.000
_cell.angle_alpha   90.00
_cell.angle_beta   90.00
_cell.angle_gamma   90.00
#
_symmetry.space_group_name_H-M   'P 1'
#
loop_
_entity.id
_entity.type
_entity.pdbx_description
1 polymer ?
#
loop_
_entity_poly.entity_id
_entity_poly.type
_entity_poly.pdbx_seq_one_letter_code
_entity_poly.pdbx_strand_id
1 'polypeptide(L)'
;MWTLVQGILAPLQFLICLVSLTLVLAYLSTGSGYAAAAASVVVKTFALYAIMVTGSIWEKVVFGRWLFAPAFFWEDVVSMGVIALHTAYLVMLVAGIGTAGEQFAVALAGYAAYAVNAAQFVLKLRAARLQGGSGGQGAPMRAEVPA
;
A
#
# COMPACT_ATOMS: atom_id res chain seq x y z
N MET A 1 13.30 1.74 -14.53
CA MET A 1 13.80 2.19 -13.21
C MET A 1 12.69 2.22 -12.16
N TRP A 2 11.59 2.95 -12.36
CA TRP A 2 10.51 3.09 -11.37
C TRP A 2 9.83 1.79 -10.90
N THR A 3 9.66 0.81 -11.79
CA THR A 3 9.12 -0.51 -11.43
C THR A 3 9.98 -1.25 -10.41
N LEU A 4 11.31 -1.10 -10.48
CA LEU A 4 12.23 -1.65 -9.48
C LEU A 4 12.10 -0.92 -8.14
N VAL A 5 11.98 0.42 -8.17
CA VAL A 5 11.76 1.23 -6.96
C VAL A 5 10.51 0.76 -6.22
N GLN A 6 9.38 0.61 -6.93
CA GLN A 6 8.14 0.09 -6.35
C GLN A 6 8.28 -1.37 -5.91
N GLY A 7 9.00 -2.19 -6.67
CA GLY A 7 9.29 -3.59 -6.32
C GLY A 7 10.08 -3.76 -5.03
N ILE A 8 10.85 -2.75 -4.60
CA ILE A 8 11.58 -2.74 -3.32
C ILE A 8 10.74 -2.07 -2.22
N LEU A 9 10.14 -0.90 -2.51
CA LEU A 9 9.40 -0.13 -1.52
C LEU A 9 8.15 -0.86 -1.04
N ALA A 10 7.43 -1.57 -1.91
CA ALA A 10 6.20 -2.28 -1.49
C ALA A 10 6.47 -3.40 -0.46
N PRO A 11 7.43 -4.33 -0.66
CA PRO A 11 7.79 -5.32 0.36
C PRO A 11 8.34 -4.70 1.64
N LEU A 12 9.20 -3.68 1.52
CA LEU A 12 9.73 -2.96 2.67
C LEU A 12 8.61 -2.33 3.49
N GLN A 13 7.63 -1.72 2.81
CA GLN A 13 6.48 -1.10 3.45
C GLN A 13 5.61 -2.10 4.20
N PHE A 14 5.46 -3.30 3.65
CA PHE A 14 4.76 -4.39 4.32
C PHE A 14 5.50 -4.85 5.60
N LEU A 15 6.83 -5.00 5.54
CA LEU A 15 7.64 -5.35 6.72
C LEU A 15 7.56 -4.28 7.81
N ILE A 16 7.69 -3.00 7.45
CA ILE A 16 7.53 -1.88 8.38
C ILE A 16 6.12 -1.89 9.00
N CYS A 17 5.10 -2.23 8.22
CA CYS A 17 3.73 -2.38 8.71
C CYS A 17 3.61 -3.47 9.79
N LEU A 18 4.19 -4.65 9.56
CA LEU A 18 4.14 -5.75 10.52
C LEU A 18 4.86 -5.41 11.82
N VAL A 19 6.09 -4.89 11.72
CA VAL A 19 6.86 -4.47 12.90
C VAL A 19 6.10 -3.43 13.70
N SER A 20 5.56 -2.41 13.04
CA SER A 20 4.80 -1.36 13.71
C SER A 20 3.51 -1.88 14.35
N LEU A 21 2.76 -2.74 13.65
CA LEU A 21 1.56 -3.37 14.20
C LEU A 21 1.87 -4.17 15.46
N THR A 22 2.91 -4.99 15.44
CA THR A 22 3.33 -5.76 16.62
C THR A 22 3.67 -4.86 17.80
N LEU A 23 4.43 -3.79 17.58
CA LEU A 23 4.80 -2.85 18.65
C LEU A 23 3.59 -2.10 19.21
N VAL A 24 2.66 -1.66 18.35
CA VAL A 24 1.43 -0.99 18.78
C VAL A 24 0.56 -1.93 19.61
N LEU A 25 0.35 -3.17 19.15
CA LEU A 25 -0.44 -4.16 19.90
C LEU A 25 0.23 -4.57 21.22
N ALA A 26 1.56 -4.69 21.25
CA ALA A 26 2.32 -4.93 22.47
C ALA A 26 2.13 -3.79 23.49
N TYR A 27 2.17 -2.54 23.04
CA TYR A 27 1.90 -1.40 23.91
C TYR A 27 0.45 -1.41 24.42
N LEU A 28 -0.54 -1.61 23.55
CA LEU A 28 -1.95 -1.60 23.94
C LEU A 28 -2.31 -2.74 24.91
N SER A 29 -1.58 -3.86 24.86
CA SER A 29 -1.82 -5.01 25.77
C SER A 29 -1.08 -4.89 27.11
N THR A 30 0.12 -4.31 27.13
CA THR A 30 0.99 -4.30 28.33
C THR A 30 1.12 -2.93 28.99
N GLY A 31 0.78 -1.85 28.29
CA GLY A 31 1.06 -0.47 28.68
C GLY A 31 2.53 -0.07 28.56
N SER A 32 3.42 -0.97 28.13
CA SER A 32 4.87 -0.74 28.04
C SER A 32 5.35 -0.53 26.60
N GLY A 33 6.46 0.19 26.42
CA GLY A 33 7.05 0.38 25.08
C GLY A 33 6.40 1.46 24.20
N TYR A 34 5.69 2.42 24.80
CA TYR A 34 5.03 3.53 24.09
C TYR A 34 5.94 4.21 23.05
N ALA A 35 7.16 4.58 23.44
CA ALA A 35 8.08 5.30 22.57
C ALA A 35 8.44 4.50 21.30
N ALA A 36 8.68 3.19 21.44
CA ALA A 36 8.96 2.32 20.30
C ALA A 36 7.73 2.16 19.40
N ALA A 37 6.54 1.99 19.99
CA ALA A 37 5.29 1.94 19.25
C ALA A 37 5.07 3.23 18.45
N ALA A 38 5.14 4.40 19.09
CA ALA A 38 4.95 5.69 18.44
C ALA A 38 5.99 5.95 17.33
N ALA A 39 7.28 5.71 17.63
CA ALA A 39 8.35 5.85 16.63
C ALA A 39 8.13 4.93 15.42
N SER A 40 7.64 3.71 15.64
CA SER A 40 7.35 2.79 14.52
C SER A 40 6.24 3.30 13.61
N VAL A 41 5.19 3.95 14.15
CA VAL A 41 4.13 4.56 13.34
C VAL A 41 4.66 5.74 12.55
N VAL A 42 5.54 6.55 13.15
CA VAL A 42 6.21 7.68 12.48
C VAL A 42 7.05 7.18 11.30
N VAL A 43 7.91 6.17 11.51
CA VAL A 43 8.72 5.55 10.46
C VAL A 43 7.84 4.99 9.34
N LYS A 44 6.77 4.26 9.70
CA LYS A 44 5.80 3.75 8.72
C LYS A 44 5.16 4.86 7.89
N THR A 45 4.85 6.00 8.52
CA THR A 45 4.23 7.14 7.85
C THR A 45 5.17 7.79 6.84
N PHE A 46 6.44 7.98 7.18
CA PHE A 46 7.44 8.46 6.21
C PHE A 46 7.64 7.50 5.05
N ALA A 47 7.62 6.19 5.31
CA ALA A 47 7.70 5.19 4.26
C ALA A 47 6.44 5.18 3.37
N LEU A 48 5.24 5.45 3.92
CA LEU A 48 4.02 5.70 3.11
C LEU A 48 4.18 6.91 2.20
N TYR A 49 4.73 8.02 2.70
CA TYR A 49 4.98 9.20 1.87
C TYR A 49 5.98 8.89 0.75
N ALA A 50 7.06 8.18 1.06
CA ALA A 50 8.08 7.82 0.06
C ALA A 50 7.49 6.95 -1.07
N ILE A 51 6.74 5.90 -0.74
CA ILE A 51 6.14 5.03 -1.75
C ILE A 51 5.07 5.75 -2.56
N MET A 52 4.30 6.65 -1.95
CA MET A 52 3.30 7.45 -2.64
C MET A 52 3.91 8.47 -3.60
N VAL A 53 4.91 9.23 -3.15
CA VAL A 53 5.59 10.21 -4.01
C VAL A 53 6.23 9.50 -5.19
N THR A 54 6.96 8.41 -4.95
CA THR A 54 7.58 7.65 -6.05
C THR A 54 6.55 6.95 -6.95
N GLY A 55 5.41 6.51 -6.41
CA GLY A 55 4.30 5.92 -7.17
C GLY A 55 3.63 6.95 -8.07
N SER A 56 3.35 8.14 -7.54
CA SER A 56 2.74 9.22 -8.32
C SER A 56 3.62 9.73 -9.46
N ILE A 57 4.95 9.77 -9.25
CA ILE A 57 5.91 10.06 -10.33
C ILE A 57 5.85 8.98 -11.40
N TRP A 58 5.80 7.70 -11.01
CA TRP A 58 5.69 6.60 -11.95
C TRP A 58 4.40 6.68 -12.77
N GLU A 59 3.25 6.92 -12.15
CA GLU A 59 2.00 7.12 -12.87
C GLU A 59 2.06 8.31 -13.82
N LYS A 60 2.71 9.41 -13.40
CA LYS A 60 2.86 10.59 -14.26
C LYS A 60 3.61 10.27 -15.53
N VAL A 61 4.67 9.47 -15.43
CA VAL A 61 5.50 9.06 -16.57
C VAL A 61 4.76 8.06 -17.48
N VAL A 62 3.97 7.13 -16.93
CA VAL A 62 3.32 6.06 -17.70
C VAL A 62 1.96 6.48 -18.27
N PHE A 63 1.15 7.19 -17.48
CA PHE A 63 -0.24 7.52 -17.80
C PHE A 63 -0.49 9.02 -18.01
N GLY A 64 0.53 9.87 -17.83
CA GLY A 64 0.40 11.32 -17.94
C GLY A 64 -0.34 11.98 -16.76
N ARG A 65 -0.66 11.24 -15.69
CA ARG A 65 -1.41 11.69 -14.50
C ARG A 65 -0.64 11.39 -13.22
N TRP A 66 -0.69 12.30 -12.25
CA TRP A 66 0.04 12.11 -10.98
C TRP A 66 -0.56 11.01 -10.11
N LEU A 67 -1.87 10.89 -10.06
CA LEU A 67 -2.61 9.83 -9.37
C LEU A 67 -3.94 9.65 -10.12
N PHE A 68 -4.67 8.60 -9.76
CA PHE A 68 -6.01 8.30 -10.23
C PHE A 68 -6.06 7.99 -11.73
N ALA A 69 -5.01 7.33 -12.26
CA ALA A 69 -5.13 6.68 -13.56
C ALA A 69 -6.30 5.66 -13.51
N PRO A 70 -7.10 5.49 -14.57
CA PRO A 70 -8.28 4.63 -14.52
C PRO A 70 -8.01 3.18 -14.05
N ALA A 71 -6.80 2.67 -14.31
CA ALA A 71 -6.37 1.34 -13.89
C ALA A 71 -6.01 1.21 -12.40
N PHE A 72 -5.80 2.33 -11.70
CA PHE A 72 -5.33 2.43 -10.30
C PHE A 72 -6.22 3.30 -9.40
N PHE A 73 -7.32 3.84 -9.95
CA PHE A 73 -8.16 4.82 -9.26
C PHE A 73 -8.56 4.39 -7.84
N TRP A 74 -9.00 3.14 -7.67
CA TRP A 74 -9.45 2.66 -6.37
C TRP A 74 -8.31 2.43 -5.39
N GLU A 75 -7.17 1.93 -5.86
CA GLU A 75 -5.96 1.80 -5.05
C GLU A 75 -5.48 3.17 -4.56
N ASP A 76 -5.56 4.20 -5.41
CA ASP A 76 -5.17 5.56 -5.04
C ASP A 76 -6.14 6.17 -4.02
N VAL A 77 -7.45 5.98 -4.19
CA VAL A 77 -8.45 6.44 -3.21
C VAL A 77 -8.17 5.83 -1.83
N VAL A 78 -7.93 4.51 -1.78
CA VAL A 78 -7.65 3.82 -0.51
C VAL A 78 -6.31 4.30 0.06
N SER A 79 -5.28 4.42 -0.78
CA SER A 79 -3.97 4.90 -0.37
C SER A 79 -3.99 6.33 0.18
N MET A 80 -4.80 7.21 -0.40
CA MET A 80 -5.05 8.55 0.14
C MET A 80 -5.73 8.49 1.51
N GLY A 81 -6.70 7.60 1.71
CA GLY A 81 -7.30 7.35 3.02
C GLY A 81 -6.27 6.87 4.06
N VAL A 82 -5.41 5.93 3.68
CA VAL A 82 -4.31 5.45 4.55
C VAL A 82 -3.36 6.58 4.93
N ILE A 83 -2.95 7.39 3.95
CA ILE A 83 -2.08 8.55 4.16
C ILE A 83 -2.75 9.59 5.06
N ALA A 84 -4.03 9.88 4.84
CA ALA A 84 -4.77 10.84 5.65
C ALA A 84 -4.82 10.41 7.12
N LEU A 85 -5.13 9.14 7.40
CA LEU A 85 -5.18 8.60 8.77
C LEU A 85 -3.80 8.63 9.44
N HIS A 86 -2.75 8.26 8.73
CA HIS A 86 -1.39 8.32 9.25
C HIS A 86 -0.90 9.75 9.48
N THR A 87 -1.28 10.68 8.62
CA THR A 87 -0.98 12.10 8.79
C THR A 87 -1.74 12.67 9.98
N ALA A 88 -3.01 12.28 10.16
CA ALA A 88 -3.81 12.64 11.33
C ALA A 88 -3.17 12.12 12.62
N TYR A 89 -2.66 10.88 12.63
CA TYR A 89 -1.88 10.36 13.74
C TYR A 89 -0.66 11.24 14.07
N LEU A 90 0.12 11.65 13.07
CA LEU A 90 1.28 12.54 13.29
C LEU A 90 0.85 13.89 13.87
N VAL A 91 -0.23 14.48 13.36
CA VAL A 91 -0.78 15.74 13.88
C VAL A 91 -1.18 15.55 15.34
N MET A 92 -1.90 14.47 15.68
CA MET A 92 -2.29 14.20 17.06
C MET A 92 -1.09 14.02 17.97
N LEU A 93 -0.07 13.29 17.51
CA LEU A 93 1.15 13.04 18.27
C LEU A 93 1.92 14.34 18.56
N VAL A 94 2.13 15.17 17.53
CA VAL A 94 2.92 16.42 17.64
C VAL A 94 2.18 17.49 18.43
N ALA A 95 0.86 17.60 18.25
CA ALA A 95 0.04 18.59 18.94
C ALA A 95 -0.44 18.14 20.33
N GLY A 96 -0.13 16.90 20.75
CA GLY A 96 -0.59 16.34 22.01
C GLY A 96 -2.11 16.16 22.08
N ILE A 97 -2.77 15.88 20.95
CA ILE A 97 -4.22 15.71 20.86
C ILE A 97 -4.58 14.26 21.19
N GLY A 98 -5.51 14.08 22.13
CA GLY A 98 -6.02 12.78 22.55
C GLY A 98 -5.03 11.97 23.39
N THR A 99 -5.54 10.88 23.95
CA THR A 99 -4.77 9.87 24.66
C THR A 99 -3.95 9.01 23.70
N ALA A 100 -2.94 8.31 24.22
CA ALA A 100 -2.16 7.36 23.42
C ALA A 100 -3.04 6.28 22.76
N GLY A 101 -4.09 5.81 23.45
CA GLY A 101 -5.04 4.84 22.92
C GLY A 101 -5.82 5.38 21.71
N GLU A 102 -6.32 6.62 21.80
CA GLU A 102 -7.04 7.28 20.69
C GLU A 102 -6.12 7.52 19.50
N GLN A 103 -4.87 7.96 19.74
CA GLN A 103 -3.86 8.10 18.69
C GLN A 103 -3.62 6.76 17.99
N PHE A 104 -3.34 5.69 18.75
CA PHE A 104 -3.11 4.38 18.14
C PHE A 104 -4.35 3.79 17.47
N ALA A 105 -5.57 4.12 17.91
CA ALA A 105 -6.79 3.73 17.21
C ALA A 105 -6.84 4.34 15.79
N VAL A 106 -6.46 5.61 15.62
CA VAL A 106 -6.35 6.25 14.30
C VAL A 106 -5.29 5.58 13.44
N ALA A 107 -4.12 5.27 14.01
CA ALA A 107 -3.08 4.53 13.30
C ALA A 107 -3.58 3.15 12.84
N LEU A 108 -4.21 2.39 13.74
CA LEU A 108 -4.75 1.06 13.44
C LEU A 108 -5.87 1.09 12.39
N ALA A 109 -6.71 2.12 12.36
CA ALA A 109 -7.66 2.34 11.27
C ALA A 109 -6.93 2.50 9.92
N GLY A 110 -5.80 3.22 9.90
CA GLY A 110 -4.91 3.29 8.74
C GLY A 110 -4.33 1.94 8.34
N TYR A 111 -4.05 1.06 9.31
CA TYR A 111 -3.46 -0.26 9.04
C TYR A 111 -4.51 -1.20 8.44
N ALA A 112 -5.75 -1.11 8.94
CA ALA A 112 -6.88 -1.83 8.36
C ALA A 112 -7.16 -1.38 6.92
N ALA A 113 -7.17 -0.08 6.66
CA ALA A 113 -7.29 0.45 5.29
C ALA A 113 -6.13 -0.01 4.39
N TYR A 114 -4.91 -0.05 4.91
CA TYR A 114 -3.74 -0.56 4.19
C TYR A 114 -3.88 -2.06 3.85
N ALA A 115 -4.46 -2.86 4.74
CA ALA A 115 -4.71 -4.28 4.46
C ALA A 115 -5.72 -4.48 3.32
N VAL A 116 -6.74 -3.62 3.22
CA VAL A 116 -7.67 -3.60 2.07
C VAL A 116 -6.90 -3.32 0.77
N ASN A 117 -6.02 -2.32 0.77
CA ASN A 117 -5.19 -1.98 -0.39
C ASN A 117 -4.28 -3.15 -0.81
N ALA A 118 -3.65 -3.82 0.17
CA ALA A 118 -2.82 -4.99 -0.09
C ALA A 118 -3.63 -6.15 -0.68
N ALA A 119 -4.86 -6.37 -0.21
CA ALA A 119 -5.76 -7.38 -0.76
C ALA A 119 -6.12 -7.09 -2.23
N GLN A 120 -6.40 -5.83 -2.58
CA GLN A 120 -6.63 -5.41 -3.97
C GLN A 120 -5.45 -5.80 -4.88
N PHE A 121 -4.22 -5.53 -4.43
CA PHE A 121 -3.01 -5.87 -5.17
C PHE A 121 -2.84 -7.40 -5.37
N VAL A 122 -3.06 -8.19 -4.32
CA VAL A 122 -2.98 -9.66 -4.40
C VAL A 122 -4.02 -10.22 -5.36
N LEU A 123 -5.26 -9.72 -5.33
CA LEU A 123 -6.31 -10.15 -6.25
C LEU A 123 -5.97 -9.79 -7.70
N LYS A 124 -5.43 -8.58 -7.94
CA LYS A 124 -4.96 -8.14 -9.27
C LYS A 124 -3.83 -9.04 -9.79
N LEU A 125 -2.87 -9.40 -8.95
CA LEU A 125 -1.79 -10.34 -9.31
C LEU A 125 -2.30 -11.74 -9.64
N ARG A 126 -3.27 -12.24 -8.88
CA ARG A 126 -3.92 -13.54 -9.15
C ARG A 126 -4.65 -13.53 -10.50
N ALA A 127 -5.42 -12.48 -10.79
CA ALA A 127 -6.12 -12.34 -12.06
C ALA A 127 -5.15 -12.33 -13.26
N ALA A 128 -4.04 -11.58 -13.15
CA ALA A 128 -3.02 -11.53 -14.19
C ALA A 128 -2.36 -12.90 -14.44
N ARG A 129 -2.10 -13.68 -13.38
CA ARG A 129 -1.57 -15.05 -13.50
C ARG A 129 -2.54 -16.00 -14.20
N LEU A 130 -3.83 -15.92 -13.88
CA LEU A 130 -4.87 -16.75 -14.51
C LEU A 130 -5.02 -16.44 -16.00
N GLN A 131 -5.03 -15.16 -16.37
CA GLN A 131 -5.13 -14.73 -17.77
C GLN A 131 -3.90 -15.14 -18.60
N GLY A 132 -2.69 -15.08 -18.02
CA GLY A 132 -1.47 -15.54 -18.67
C GLY A 132 -1.40 -17.06 -18.91
N GLY A 133 -2.19 -17.85 -18.17
CA GLY A 133 -2.29 -19.31 -18.35
C GLY A 133 -3.28 -19.75 -19.44
N SER A 134 -4.17 -18.87 -19.90
CA SER A 134 -5.21 -19.19 -20.89
C SER A 134 -4.80 -18.89 -22.35
N GLY A 135 -3.56 -18.47 -22.62
CA GLY A 135 -3.07 -18.09 -23.95
C GLY A 135 -2.47 -19.20 -24.82
N GLY A 136 -2.63 -20.48 -24.44
CA GLY A 136 -1.94 -21.62 -25.07
C GLY A 136 -2.83 -22.59 -25.84
N GLN A 137 -3.70 -22.12 -26.74
CA GLN A 137 -4.37 -22.97 -27.74
C GLN A 137 -4.99 -22.14 -28.88
N GLY A 138 -4.15 -21.64 -29.78
CA GLY A 138 -4.55 -21.24 -31.12
C GLY A 138 -4.10 -22.32 -32.11
N ALA A 139 -5.04 -23.12 -32.61
CA ALA A 139 -4.79 -24.20 -33.57
C ALA A 139 -4.11 -23.67 -34.84
N PRO A 140 -3.22 -24.44 -35.49
CA PRO A 140 -2.64 -24.03 -36.77
C PRO A 140 -3.74 -24.01 -37.83
N MET A 141 -4.04 -22.81 -38.33
CA MET A 141 -4.89 -22.58 -39.47
C MET A 141 -4.27 -23.27 -40.69
N ARG A 142 -4.92 -24.35 -41.17
CA ARG A 142 -4.58 -25.02 -42.43
C ARG A 142 -4.70 -24.01 -43.56
N ALA A 143 -3.62 -23.82 -44.32
CA ALA A 143 -3.64 -23.15 -45.59
C ALA A 143 -4.18 -24.12 -46.65
N GLU A 144 -5.47 -24.01 -46.98
CA GLU A 144 -6.00 -24.49 -48.26
C GLU A 144 -5.99 -23.32 -49.24
N VAL A 145 -5.21 -23.47 -50.32
CA VAL A 145 -5.26 -22.62 -51.50
C VAL A 145 -5.88 -23.47 -52.63
N PRO A 146 -7.07 -23.15 -53.14
CA PRO A 146 -7.61 -23.80 -54.34
C PRO A 146 -6.90 -23.31 -55.61
N ALA A 147 -6.91 -24.20 -56.62
CA ALA A 147 -6.14 -24.19 -57.87
C ALA A 147 -6.22 -22.92 -58.74
#